data_AF-A0AAV3XS53-F1
#
_entry.id   AF-A0AAV3XS53-F1
#
_cell.length_a   1.000
_cell.length_b   1.000
_cell.length_c   1.000
_cell.angle_alpha   90.00
_cell.angle_beta   90.00
_cell.angle_gamma   90.00
#
_symmetry.space_group_name_H-M   'P 1'
#
loop_
_entity.id
_entity.type
_entity.pdbx_description
1 polymer ?
#
loop_
_entity_poly.entity_id
_entity_poly.type
_entity_poly.pdbx_seq_one_letter_code
_entity_poly.pdbx_strand_id
1 'polypeptide(L)' 'MTELETKIYISLSTRSRRALKKTKSRFSKKPRNYWPRSDLIQRLTQQFFITEAEAYTAMLNIRQEVLREQNRGF' A
#
# COMPACT_ATOMS: atom_id res chain seq x y z
N MET A 1 5.44 -6.57 9.25
CA MET A 1 4.03 -6.40 8.85
C MET A 1 3.14 -6.93 9.97
N THR A 2 2.12 -6.18 10.40
CA THR A 2 1.15 -6.64 11.41
C THR A 2 0.09 -7.57 10.82
N GLU A 3 -0.69 -8.24 11.67
CA GLU A 3 -1.80 -9.09 11.22
C GLU A 3 -2.85 -8.27 10.44
N LEU A 4 -3.19 -7.07 10.92
CA LEU A 4 -4.09 -6.14 10.24
C LEU A 4 -3.56 -5.74 8.85
N GLU A 5 -2.29 -5.33 8.78
CA GLU A 5 -1.65 -4.95 7.51
C GLU A 5 -1.66 -6.11 6.50
N THR A 6 -1.50 -7.35 6.98
CA THR A 6 -1.58 -8.56 6.16
C THR A 6 -2.98 -8.76 5.61
N LYS A 7 -4.00 -8.66 6.46
CA LYS A 7 -5.41 -8.74 6.06
C LYS A 7 -5.79 -7.64 5.05
N ILE A 8 -5.33 -6.41 5.29
CA ILE A 8 -5.49 -5.29 4.35
C ILE A 8 -4.84 -5.61 3.01
N TYR A 9 -3.55 -6.03 3.00
CA TYR A 9 -2.84 -6.30 1.76
C TYR A 9 -3.49 -7.43 0.92
N ILE A 10 -4.01 -8.47 1.58
CA ILE A 10 -4.75 -9.56 0.92
C ILE A 10 -6.05 -9.05 0.31
N SER A 11 -6.78 -8.15 0.98
CA SER A 11 -8.05 -7.58 0.50
C SER A 11 -7.89 -6.53 -0.62
N LEU A 12 -6.66 -6.08 -0.89
CA LEU A 12 -6.38 -5.14 -1.97
C LEU A 12 -6.62 -5.75 -3.35
N SER A 13 -7.18 -4.95 -4.25
CA SER A 13 -7.28 -5.31 -5.66
C SER A 13 -5.89 -5.49 -6.29
N THR A 14 -5.82 -6.25 -7.39
CA THR A 14 -4.59 -6.41 -8.18
C THR A 14 -4.00 -5.07 -8.60
N ARG A 15 -4.84 -4.08 -8.92
CA ARG A 15 -4.40 -2.71 -9.26
C ARG A 15 -3.71 -2.03 -8.08
N SER A 16 -4.30 -2.09 -6.89
CA SER A 16 -3.74 -1.49 -5.67
C SER A 16 -2.43 -2.16 -5.26
N ARG A 17 -2.37 -3.50 -5.29
CA ARG A 17 -1.12 -4.25 -5.03
C ARG A 17 -0.01 -3.90 -6.01
N ARG A 18 -0.31 -3.79 -7.31
CA ARG A 18 0.65 -3.33 -8.32
C ARG A 18 1.12 -1.90 -8.05
N ALA A 19 0.25 -1.01 -7.59
CA ALA A 19 0.62 0.36 -7.26
C ALA A 19 1.60 0.44 -6.08
N LEU A 20 1.44 -0.42 -5.07
CA LEU A 20 2.37 -0.54 -3.93
C LEU A 20 3.79 -0.94 -4.37
N LYS A 21 3.89 -1.80 -5.40
CA LYS A 21 5.17 -2.25 -5.98
C LYS A 21 5.83 -1.23 -6.92
N LYS A 22 5.11 -0.20 -7.39
CA LYS A 22 5.66 0.77 -8.35
C LYS A 22 6.60 1.74 -7.65
N THR A 23 7.90 1.62 -7.93
CA THR A 23 8.95 2.52 -7.45
C THR A 23 9.32 3.60 -8.48
N LYS A 24 9.21 3.30 -9.78
CA LYS A 24 9.54 4.22 -10.88
C LYS A 24 8.44 4.21 -11.95
N SER A 25 8.26 5.35 -12.61
CA SER A 25 7.47 5.41 -13.84
C SER A 25 8.37 5.09 -15.03
N ARG A 26 7.84 4.43 -16.07
CA ARG A 26 8.57 4.25 -17.33
C ARG A 26 8.96 5.60 -17.98
N PHE A 27 8.18 6.65 -17.70
CA PHE A 27 8.31 7.96 -18.35
C PHE A 27 8.89 9.05 -17.43
N SER A 28 9.23 8.74 -16.18
CA SER A 28 9.80 9.73 -15.25
C SER A 28 11.03 9.19 -14.56
N LYS A 29 12.09 10.01 -14.53
CA LYS A 29 13.34 9.73 -13.81
C LYS A 29 13.18 9.78 -12.29
N LYS A 30 12.11 10.40 -11.77
CA LYS A 30 11.88 10.56 -10.33
C LYS A 30 11.24 9.31 -9.70
N PRO A 31 11.63 8.92 -8.47
CA PRO A 31 10.95 7.87 -7.73
C PRO A 31 9.48 8.27 -7.50
N ARG A 32 8.59 7.30 -7.64
CA ARG A 32 7.15 7.52 -7.51
C ARG A 32 6.77 7.48 -6.04
N ASN A 33 6.30 8.59 -5.50
CA ASN A 33 5.63 8.58 -4.20
C ASN A 33 4.28 7.87 -4.34
N TYR A 34 3.95 7.06 -3.34
CA TYR A 34 2.67 6.36 -3.27
C TYR A 34 1.73 7.10 -2.35
N TRP A 35 0.55 7.38 -2.89
CA TRP A 35 -0.50 8.12 -2.23
C TRP A 35 -1.73 7.21 -2.35
N PRO A 36 -2.16 6.59 -1.23
CA PRO A 36 -3.43 5.87 -1.19
C PRO A 36 -4.54 6.79 -1.69
N ARG A 37 -5.45 6.25 -2.50
CA ARG A 37 -6.59 7.02 -2.98
C ARG A 37 -7.62 7.17 -1.86
N SER A 38 -8.35 8.28 -1.84
CA SER A 38 -9.37 8.56 -0.82
C SER A 38 -10.47 7.48 -0.79
N ASP A 39 -10.94 7.04 -1.96
CA ASP A 39 -11.91 5.94 -2.10
C ASP A 39 -11.42 4.63 -1.49
N LEU A 40 -10.14 4.30 -1.70
CA LEU A 40 -9.51 3.13 -1.11
C LEU A 40 -9.44 3.24 0.42
N ILE A 41 -9.07 4.42 0.94
CA ILE A 41 -9.00 4.65 2.39
C ILE A 41 -10.37 4.50 3.02
N GLN A 42 -11.41 5.16 2.49
CA GLN A 42 -12.79 5.04 3.00
C GLN A 42 -13.30 3.60 2.99
N ARG A 43 -12.97 2.83 1.95
CA ARG A 43 -13.33 1.41 1.90
C ARG A 43 -12.64 0.60 3.00
N LEU A 44 -11.37 0.89 3.29
CA LEU A 44 -10.60 0.20 4.33
C LEU A 44 -11.08 0.58 5.74
N THR A 45 -11.44 1.85 5.97
CA THR A 45 -11.98 2.28 7.27
C THR A 45 -13.30 1.57 7.58
N GLN A 46 -14.19 1.47 6.60
CA GLN A 46 -15.45 0.74 6.74
C GLN A 46 -15.26 -0.78 6.91
N GLN A 47 -14.34 -1.38 6.16
CA GLN A 47 -14.13 -2.83 6.18
C GLN A 47 -13.45 -3.33 7.45
N PHE A 48 -12.51 -2.55 8.01
CA PHE A 48 -11.67 -2.97 9.13
C PHE A 48 -11.99 -2.22 10.43
N PHE A 49 -12.99 -1.33 10.43
CA PHE A 49 -13.40 -0.52 11.58
C PHE A 49 -12.24 0.29 12.17
N ILE A 50 -11.43 0.89 11.29
CA ILE A 50 -10.27 1.71 11.64
C ILE A 50 -10.47 3.16 11.20
N THR A 51 -9.71 4.08 11.78
CA THR A 51 -9.71 5.49 11.37
C THR A 51 -9.03 5.69 10.02
N GLU A 52 -9.31 6.82 9.36
CA GLU A 52 -8.65 7.18 8.10
C GLU A 52 -7.13 7.31 8.26
N ALA A 53 -6.68 7.85 9.40
CA ALA A 53 -5.26 7.99 9.73
C ALA A 53 -4.56 6.61 9.87
N GLU A 54 -5.22 5.66 10.52
CA GLU A 54 -4.72 4.28 10.65
C GLU A 54 -4.69 3.57 9.31
N ALA A 55 -5.75 3.67 8.51
CA ALA A 55 -5.80 3.09 7.17
C ALA A 55 -4.70 3.65 6.27
N TYR A 56 -4.46 4.97 6.34
CA TYR A 56 -3.40 5.62 5.58
C TYR A 56 -2.01 5.14 6.03
N THR A 57 -1.77 5.11 7.33
CA THR A 57 -0.50 4.66 7.91
C THR A 57 -0.24 3.19 7.59
N ALA A 58 -1.23 2.32 7.72
CA ALA A 58 -1.14 0.91 7.35
C ALA A 58 -0.75 0.75 5.88
N MET A 59 -1.34 1.52 4.97
CA MET A 59 -1.02 1.46 3.54
C MET A 59 0.42 1.89 3.24
N LEU A 60 0.96 2.86 3.98
CA LEU A 60 2.37 3.26 3.85
C LEU A 60 3.33 2.19 4.40
N ASN A 61 3.01 1.60 5.55
CA ASN A 61 3.79 0.51 6.15
C ASN A 61 3.83 -0.72 5.24
N ILE A 62 2.67 -1.12 4.70
CA ILE A 62 2.56 -2.22 3.72
C ILE A 62 3.46 -1.93 2.52
N ARG A 63 3.44 -0.69 1.99
CA ARG A 63 4.33 -0.33 0.88
C ARG A 63 5.79 -0.52 1.25
N GLN A 64 6.21 -0.01 2.41
CA GLN A 64 7.61 -0.12 2.83
C GLN A 64 8.04 -1.59 2.92
N GLU A 65 7.20 -2.46 3.46
CA GLU A 65 7.52 -3.89 3.57
C GLU A 65 7.57 -4.58 2.20
N VAL A 66 6.60 -4.32 1.33
CA VAL A 66 6.59 -4.84 -0.05
C VAL A 66 7.85 -4.43 -0.81
N LEU A 67 8.34 -3.20 -0.61
CA LEU A 67 9.57 -2.73 -1.24
C LEU A 67 10.83 -3.37 -0.62
N ARG A 68 10.85 -3.61 0.69
CA ARG A 68 11.95 -4.35 1.35
C ARG A 68 12.07 -5.77 0.81
N GLU A 69 10.96 -6.49 0.72
CA GLU A 69 10.93 -7.84 0.17
C GLU A 69 11.43 -7.89 -1.28
N GLN A 70 11.03 -6.93 -2.11
CA GLN A 70 11.53 -6.84 -3.48
C GLN A 70 13.05 -6.64 -3.56
N ASN A 71 13.61 -5.84 -2.66
CA ASN A 71 15.06 -5.58 -2.65
C ASN A 71 15.87 -6.73 -2.02
N ARG A 72 15.27 -7.55 -1.15
CA ARG A 72 15.91 -8.74 -0.56
C ARG A 72 16.05 -9.90 -1.54
N GLY A 73 15.25 -9.93 -2.60
CA GLY A 73 15.28 -10.97 -3.63
C GLY A 73 16.33 -10.77 -4.74
N PHE A 74 17.27 -9.83 -4.55
CA PHE A 74 18.38 -9.54 -5.46
C PHE A 74 19.72 -9.85 -4.80
#